data_AF-A0A9W4MR58-F1
#
_entry.id   AF-A0A9W4MR58-F1
#
_cell.length_a   1.000
_cell.length_b   1.000
_cell.length_c   1.000
_cell.angle_alpha   90.00
_cell.angle_beta   90.00
_cell.angle_gamma   90.00
#
_symmetry.space_group_name_H-M   'P 1'
#
loop_
_entity.id
_entity.type
_entity.pdbx_description
1 polymer ?
#
loop_
_entity_poly.entity_id
_entity_poly.type
_entity_poly.pdbx_seq_one_letter_code
_entity_poly.pdbx_strand_id
1 'polypeptide(L)'
;MANTAQCYYCFESLLASFEDREPTTLAAVEALWEQHEQTKKLSSLEEQIEEEDTDRQQSINEQDEDDDSNQSSQSNSRPKKLQVPRISRLQSQFSASSSAATSSSSASNTSSNSLQSSSTNITTPSAVSGTPQLRSPDQRYPLFVTWNTLSRSGHKSLRGCIGTFEGQELAAGLKSYALTSAFDDTRFEPIPKSLLPSLSCSLTLLGSFEPCTNAMDWSLGTHGLRISFIHRGRRYGATYLPDVAVEQGWTKEEAVESLMRKAGWDGGGGSTARRLLRGAAGGNSGATKPWDQVSDFRTVRYQGLKASASYAEWQEWRQWVLSLDDGEEILEGAD
;
A
#
# COMPACT_ATOMS: atom_id res chain seq x y z
N MET A 1 2.24 2.50 -4.33
CA MET A 1 1.29 2.81 -3.24
C MET A 1 1.41 1.73 -2.18
N ALA A 2 1.10 2.05 -0.92
CA ALA A 2 0.93 1.02 0.10
C ALA A 2 -0.37 0.24 -0.19
N ASN A 3 -0.37 -1.09 -0.07
CA ASN A 3 -1.55 -1.92 -0.32
C ASN A 3 -1.64 -3.08 0.68
N THR A 4 -2.76 -3.81 0.65
CA THR A 4 -3.03 -4.95 1.54
C THR A 4 -2.08 -6.12 1.27
N ALA A 5 -1.72 -6.38 0.01
CA ALA A 5 -0.77 -7.43 -0.36
C ALA A 5 0.60 -7.28 0.33
N GLN A 6 1.09 -6.05 0.50
CA GLN A 6 2.33 -5.79 1.25
C GLN A 6 2.19 -6.16 2.73
N CYS A 7 0.99 -5.98 3.31
CA CYS A 7 0.71 -6.44 4.68
C CYS A 7 0.71 -7.97 4.75
N TYR A 8 0.16 -8.65 3.74
CA TYR A 8 0.19 -10.10 3.62
C TYR A 8 1.62 -10.63 3.49
N TYR A 9 2.48 -9.97 2.72
CA TYR A 9 3.90 -10.31 2.64
C TYR A 9 4.63 -10.15 3.99
N CYS A 10 4.24 -9.18 4.81
CA CYS A 10 4.77 -9.06 6.18
C CYS A 10 4.32 -10.23 7.07
N PHE A 11 3.07 -10.70 6.93
CA PHE A 11 2.61 -11.91 7.61
C PHE A 11 3.31 -13.17 7.11
N GLU A 12 3.52 -13.32 5.80
CA GLU A 12 4.31 -14.42 5.22
C GLU A 12 5.74 -14.42 5.77
N SER A 13 6.39 -13.25 5.80
CA SER A 13 7.73 -13.08 6.37
C SER A 13 7.78 -13.50 7.84
N LEU A 14 6.79 -13.07 8.62
CA LEU A 14 6.70 -13.40 10.03
C LEU A 14 6.43 -14.90 10.26
N LEU A 15 5.50 -15.51 9.52
CA LEU A 15 5.23 -16.95 9.64
C LEU A 15 6.44 -17.78 9.21
N ALA A 16 7.06 -17.44 8.07
CA ALA A 16 8.24 -18.12 7.57
C ALA A 16 9.39 -18.12 8.60
N SER A 17 9.55 -17.02 9.35
CA SER A 17 10.54 -16.94 10.44
C SER A 17 10.27 -17.90 11.60
N PHE A 18 9.02 -18.27 11.87
CA PHE A 18 8.69 -19.29 12.87
C PHE A 18 8.83 -20.72 12.35
N GLU A 19 9.00 -20.88 11.05
CA GLU A 19 9.10 -22.17 10.34
C GLU A 19 10.51 -22.41 9.80
N ASP A 20 11.46 -21.52 10.12
CA ASP A 20 12.84 -21.56 9.64
C ASP A 20 12.96 -21.73 8.11
N ARG A 21 12.03 -21.10 7.36
CA ARG A 21 11.99 -21.10 5.90
C ARG A 21 12.10 -19.69 5.32
N GLU A 22 12.39 -19.60 4.03
CA GLU A 22 12.29 -18.34 3.29
C GLU A 22 10.82 -18.03 2.97
N PRO A 23 10.38 -16.77 3.08
CA PRO A 23 9.04 -16.38 2.69
C PRO A 23 8.88 -16.32 1.17
N THR A 24 7.64 -16.52 0.72
CA THR A 24 7.23 -16.26 -0.66
C THR A 24 7.59 -14.85 -1.08
N THR A 25 8.04 -14.66 -2.33
CA THR A 25 8.45 -13.34 -2.81
C THR A 25 7.31 -12.31 -2.78
N LEU A 26 7.62 -11.04 -2.53
CA LEU A 26 6.62 -9.96 -2.54
C LEU A 26 5.84 -9.89 -3.87
N ALA A 27 6.54 -10.10 -5.00
CA ALA A 27 5.92 -10.09 -6.32
C ALA A 27 4.88 -11.21 -6.48
N ALA A 28 5.17 -12.41 -5.98
CA ALA A 28 4.22 -13.53 -6.01
C ALA A 28 3.01 -13.27 -5.10
N VAL A 29 3.23 -12.74 -3.89
CA VAL A 29 2.13 -12.36 -2.98
C VAL A 29 1.22 -11.30 -3.61
N GLU A 30 1.78 -10.28 -4.27
CA GLU A 30 1.00 -9.25 -4.95
C GLU A 30 0.22 -9.79 -6.15
N ALA A 31 0.82 -10.67 -6.96
CA ALA A 31 0.14 -11.30 -8.07
C ALA A 31 -1.06 -12.16 -7.61
N LEU A 32 -0.86 -12.99 -6.59
CA LEU A 32 -1.91 -13.81 -5.98
C LEU A 32 -3.01 -12.95 -5.35
N TRP A 33 -2.65 -11.85 -4.70
CA TRP A 33 -3.62 -10.92 -4.13
C TRP A 33 -4.46 -10.23 -5.21
N GLU A 34 -3.85 -9.78 -6.30
CA GLU A 34 -4.59 -9.19 -7.43
C GLU A 34 -5.56 -10.20 -8.07
N GLN A 35 -5.14 -11.45 -8.23
CA GLN A 35 -6.00 -12.52 -8.73
C GLN A 35 -7.19 -12.76 -7.77
N HIS A 36 -6.94 -12.81 -6.47
CA HIS A 36 -7.98 -12.96 -5.45
C HIS A 36 -9.02 -11.82 -5.49
N GLU A 37 -8.57 -10.58 -5.61
CA GLU A 37 -9.47 -9.41 -5.73
C GLU A 37 -10.32 -9.46 -7.01
N GLN A 38 -9.74 -9.94 -8.12
CA GLN A 38 -10.48 -10.14 -9.36
C GLN A 38 -11.56 -11.23 -9.22
N THR A 39 -11.23 -12.36 -8.57
CA THR A 39 -12.20 -13.43 -8.30
C THR A 39 -13.34 -12.94 -7.41
N LYS A 40 -13.05 -12.20 -6.34
CA LYS A 40 -14.07 -11.58 -5.48
C LYS A 40 -14.98 -10.65 -6.27
N LYS A 41 -14.40 -9.83 -7.16
CA LYS A 41 -15.16 -8.90 -8.00
C LYS A 41 -16.05 -9.62 -9.01
N LEU A 42 -15.59 -10.71 -9.62
CA LEU A 42 -16.39 -11.52 -10.55
C LEU A 42 -17.55 -12.21 -9.84
N SER A 43 -17.30 -12.84 -8.69
CA SER A 43 -18.35 -13.49 -7.88
C SER A 43 -19.43 -12.49 -7.47
N SER A 44 -19.04 -11.29 -7.02
CA SER A 44 -20.00 -10.25 -6.64
C SER A 44 -20.81 -9.73 -7.83
N LEU A 45 -20.26 -9.75 -9.05
CA LEU A 45 -20.98 -9.34 -10.26
C LEU A 45 -21.93 -10.43 -10.74
N GLU A 46 -21.54 -11.70 -10.62
CA GLU A 46 -22.40 -12.85 -10.92
C GLU A 46 -23.63 -12.87 -9.99
N GLU A 47 -23.43 -12.66 -8.69
CA GLU A 47 -24.54 -12.54 -7.72
C GLU A 47 -25.49 -11.39 -8.07
N GLN A 48 -24.97 -10.23 -8.47
CA GLN A 48 -25.80 -9.09 -8.90
C GLN A 48 -26.62 -9.39 -10.17
N ILE A 49 -26.05 -10.13 -11.13
CA ILE A 49 -26.75 -10.52 -12.35
C ILE A 49 -27.84 -11.54 -12.03
N GLU A 50 -27.57 -12.52 -11.14
CA GLU A 50 -28.57 -13.50 -10.71
C GLU A 50 -29.73 -12.83 -9.96
N GLU A 51 -29.45 -11.85 -9.10
CA GLU A 51 -30.48 -11.06 -8.41
C GLU A 51 -31.34 -10.24 -9.39
N GLU A 52 -30.72 -9.55 -10.36
CA GLU A 52 -31.45 -8.80 -11.39
C GLU A 52 -32.30 -9.71 -12.30
N ASP A 53 -31.84 -10.92 -12.63
CA ASP A 53 -32.62 -11.89 -13.40
C ASP A 53 -33.80 -12.44 -12.59
N THR A 54 -33.65 -12.64 -11.28
CA THR A 54 -34.77 -13.04 -10.41
C THR A 54 -35.82 -11.94 -10.25
N ASP A 55 -35.41 -10.67 -10.11
CA ASP A 55 -36.33 -9.53 -10.03
C ASP A 55 -37.09 -9.32 -11.35
N ARG A 56 -36.41 -9.51 -12.50
CA ARG A 56 -37.07 -9.47 -13.81
C ARG A 56 -38.08 -10.61 -13.98
N GLN A 57 -37.76 -11.82 -13.54
CA GLN A 57 -38.69 -12.96 -13.61
C GLN A 57 -39.90 -12.80 -12.67
N GLN A 58 -39.72 -12.16 -11.51
CA GLN A 58 -40.85 -11.79 -10.64
C GLN A 58 -41.73 -10.71 -11.27
N SER A 59 -41.16 -9.69 -11.91
CA SER A 59 -41.94 -8.62 -12.58
C SER A 59 -42.74 -9.10 -13.81
N ILE A 60 -42.30 -10.19 -14.46
CA ILE A 60 -43.02 -10.81 -15.59
C ILE A 60 -44.16 -11.69 -15.08
N ASN A 61 -44.00 -12.34 -13.92
CA ASN A 61 -45.06 -13.18 -13.34
C ASN A 61 -46.19 -12.38 -12.67
N GLU A 62 -46.03 -11.08 -12.39
CA GLU A 62 -47.08 -10.22 -11.83
C GLU A 62 -47.96 -9.53 -12.89
N GLN A 63 -47.74 -9.77 -14.19
CA GLN A 63 -48.54 -9.18 -15.28
C GLN A 63 -49.57 -10.13 -15.93
N ASP A 64 -49.67 -11.38 -15.48
CA ASP A 64 -50.57 -12.41 -16.09
C ASP A 64 -51.66 -12.93 -15.12
N GLU A 65 -52.23 -12.08 -14.26
CA GLU A 65 -53.46 -12.39 -13.51
C GLU A 65 -54.63 -11.48 -13.91
N ASP A 66 -55.09 -11.57 -15.16
CA ASP A 66 -56.43 -11.13 -15.59
C ASP A 66 -56.72 -11.63 -17.02
N ASP A 67 -57.17 -12.89 -17.22
CA ASP A 67 -58.27 -13.23 -18.16
C ASP A 67 -58.67 -14.72 -18.09
N ASP A 68 -59.96 -14.98 -18.29
CA ASP A 68 -60.69 -16.21 -18.03
C ASP A 68 -60.73 -17.19 -19.25
N SER A 69 -60.87 -18.48 -18.94
CA SER A 69 -61.50 -19.56 -19.73
C SER A 69 -60.77 -20.35 -20.86
N ASN A 70 -60.60 -21.65 -20.55
CA ASN A 70 -60.88 -22.86 -21.36
C ASN A 70 -59.92 -23.44 -22.46
N GLN A 71 -59.72 -24.77 -22.33
CA GLN A 71 -59.32 -25.83 -23.28
C GLN A 71 -57.87 -26.01 -23.79
N SER A 72 -57.28 -27.12 -23.30
CA SER A 72 -56.41 -28.12 -23.95
C SER A 72 -55.39 -27.72 -25.03
N SER A 73 -54.10 -27.99 -24.80
CA SER A 73 -53.30 -29.02 -25.51
C SER A 73 -51.81 -28.92 -25.16
N GLN A 74 -51.10 -30.04 -25.27
CA GLN A 74 -49.69 -30.27 -24.93
C GLN A 74 -48.71 -29.31 -25.65
N SER A 75 -47.64 -28.91 -24.97
CA SER A 75 -46.27 -29.18 -25.46
C SER A 75 -45.20 -28.94 -24.38
N ASN A 76 -44.22 -29.84 -24.38
CA ASN A 76 -43.02 -29.88 -23.56
C ASN A 76 -42.02 -28.79 -23.99
N SER A 77 -41.46 -28.02 -23.05
CA SER A 77 -40.10 -27.49 -23.22
C SER A 77 -39.43 -27.20 -21.87
N ARG A 78 -38.44 -28.04 -21.52
CA ARG A 78 -37.54 -27.90 -20.38
C ARG A 78 -36.44 -26.88 -20.71
N PRO A 79 -36.08 -25.92 -19.85
CA PRO A 79 -34.96 -25.03 -20.13
C PRO A 79 -33.63 -25.80 -20.01
N LYS A 80 -32.75 -25.57 -20.99
CA LYS A 80 -31.42 -26.20 -21.07
C LYS A 80 -30.47 -25.47 -20.11
N LYS A 81 -29.81 -26.26 -19.26
CA LYS A 81 -28.69 -25.84 -18.40
C LYS A 81 -27.54 -25.32 -19.29
N LEU A 82 -27.14 -24.06 -19.10
CA LEU A 82 -25.93 -23.50 -19.71
C LEU A 82 -24.71 -24.22 -19.13
N GLN A 83 -23.92 -24.86 -20.00
CA GLN A 83 -22.61 -25.40 -19.63
C GLN A 83 -21.56 -24.31 -19.84
N VAL A 84 -20.83 -24.00 -18.77
CA VAL A 84 -19.64 -23.14 -18.82
C VAL A 84 -18.52 -23.88 -19.55
N PRO A 85 -17.80 -23.26 -20.51
CA PRO A 85 -16.70 -23.91 -21.20
C PRO A 85 -15.52 -24.16 -20.26
N ARG A 86 -15.00 -25.39 -20.27
CA ARG A 86 -13.70 -25.74 -19.69
C ARG A 86 -12.59 -25.01 -20.46
N ILE A 87 -11.86 -24.13 -19.79
CA ILE A 87 -10.65 -23.53 -20.36
C ILE A 87 -9.56 -24.60 -20.37
N SER A 88 -9.24 -25.08 -21.57
CA SER A 88 -8.08 -25.96 -21.79
C SER A 88 -6.81 -25.12 -21.84
N ARG A 89 -5.84 -25.52 -21.01
CA ARG A 89 -4.44 -25.06 -21.02
C ARG A 89 -3.89 -25.08 -22.45
N LEU A 90 -3.46 -23.94 -22.95
CA LEU A 90 -2.62 -23.84 -24.14
C LEU A 90 -1.19 -24.21 -23.74
N GLN A 91 -0.84 -25.48 -23.89
CA GLN A 91 0.55 -25.91 -23.97
C GLN A 91 1.10 -25.52 -25.35
N SER A 92 2.06 -24.61 -25.40
CA SER A 92 2.94 -24.44 -26.55
C SER A 92 4.26 -25.16 -26.26
N GLN A 93 4.34 -26.42 -26.67
CA GLN A 93 5.62 -27.05 -26.95
C GLN A 93 6.01 -26.70 -28.38
N PHE A 94 7.18 -26.09 -28.59
CA PHE A 94 8.00 -26.41 -29.75
C PHE A 94 9.47 -26.47 -29.37
N SER A 95 10.08 -27.53 -29.88
CA SER A 95 11.35 -28.11 -29.52
C SER A 95 12.57 -27.34 -30.03
N ALA A 96 13.71 -27.72 -29.42
CA ALA A 96 15.06 -27.31 -29.71
C ALA A 96 15.49 -27.45 -31.20
N SER A 97 16.40 -26.57 -31.60
CA SER A 97 17.41 -26.84 -32.63
C SER A 97 18.69 -26.11 -32.26
N SER A 98 19.78 -26.86 -32.15
CA SER A 98 21.14 -26.42 -31.83
C SER A 98 21.90 -25.97 -33.07
N SER A 99 22.71 -24.91 -32.97
CA SER A 99 24.18 -24.91 -33.24
C SER A 99 24.78 -23.51 -33.46
N ALA A 100 25.78 -23.21 -32.63
CA ALA A 100 27.05 -22.49 -32.84
C ALA A 100 27.22 -21.34 -33.87
N ALA A 101 27.60 -20.19 -33.30
CA ALA A 101 28.81 -19.38 -33.54
C ALA A 101 28.94 -18.36 -34.70
N THR A 102 29.58 -17.24 -34.31
CA THR A 102 30.43 -16.26 -35.03
C THR A 102 29.86 -14.89 -35.47
N SER A 103 30.40 -13.85 -34.81
CA SER A 103 30.94 -12.56 -35.27
C SER A 103 30.12 -11.49 -36.04
N SER A 104 30.44 -10.25 -35.62
CA SER A 104 30.63 -8.99 -36.39
C SER A 104 29.45 -8.10 -36.80
N SER A 105 29.33 -6.99 -36.06
CA SER A 105 29.42 -5.58 -36.50
C SER A 105 28.42 -4.96 -37.49
N SER A 106 28.01 -3.73 -37.11
CA SER A 106 27.84 -2.52 -37.95
C SER A 106 26.44 -2.13 -38.43
N ALA A 107 25.99 -1.01 -37.85
CA ALA A 107 25.57 0.22 -38.52
C ALA A 107 24.22 0.28 -39.29
N SER A 108 23.35 1.10 -38.70
CA SER A 108 22.81 2.35 -39.29
C SER A 108 21.53 2.34 -40.14
N ASN A 109 20.74 3.37 -39.82
CA ASN A 109 20.08 4.31 -40.74
C ASN A 109 18.59 4.16 -41.11
N THR A 110 17.84 5.10 -40.52
CA THR A 110 16.96 6.10 -41.16
C THR A 110 15.70 5.65 -41.92
N SER A 111 14.58 6.07 -41.34
CA SER A 111 13.55 6.96 -41.93
C SER A 111 12.93 6.59 -43.28
N SER A 112 11.59 6.49 -43.32
CA SER A 112 10.72 7.60 -43.81
C SER A 112 9.31 7.11 -44.18
N ASN A 113 8.33 7.97 -43.86
CA ASN A 113 7.16 8.35 -44.65
C ASN A 113 6.02 7.34 -44.87
N SER A 114 4.91 7.55 -44.14
CA SER A 114 3.64 8.17 -44.59
C SER A 114 2.79 7.31 -45.51
N LEU A 115 1.52 7.13 -45.16
CA LEU A 115 0.39 7.65 -45.94
C LEU A 115 -0.91 7.45 -45.13
N GLN A 116 -1.71 8.51 -45.15
CA GLN A 116 -3.01 8.64 -44.49
C GLN A 116 -4.05 7.74 -45.16
N SER A 117 -4.97 7.19 -44.37
CA SER A 117 -6.30 6.84 -44.84
C SER A 117 -7.31 7.15 -43.74
N SER A 118 -8.25 8.00 -44.12
CA SER A 118 -9.24 8.64 -43.27
C SER A 118 -10.48 7.77 -43.10
N SER A 119 -11.10 7.94 -41.92
CA SER A 119 -12.54 7.81 -41.67
C SER A 119 -13.11 6.42 -41.36
N THR A 120 -13.36 6.16 -40.07
CA THR A 120 -14.73 6.05 -39.51
C THR A 120 -14.67 6.27 -38.00
N ASN A 121 -15.30 7.35 -37.52
CA ASN A 121 -15.51 7.58 -36.10
C ASN A 121 -16.61 6.65 -35.60
N ILE A 122 -16.25 5.63 -34.83
CA ILE A 122 -17.15 4.97 -33.89
C ILE A 122 -16.58 5.25 -32.49
N THR A 123 -17.26 6.14 -31.79
CA THR A 123 -16.99 6.50 -30.39
C THR A 123 -17.18 5.26 -29.52
N THR A 124 -16.08 4.58 -29.22
CA THR A 124 -16.01 3.61 -28.12
C THR A 124 -15.51 4.40 -26.91
N PRO A 125 -16.19 4.40 -25.75
CA PRO A 125 -15.63 5.03 -24.57
C PRO A 125 -14.36 4.28 -24.19
N SER A 126 -13.23 4.98 -24.21
CA SER A 126 -11.95 4.49 -23.71
C SER A 126 -12.13 4.08 -22.25
N ALA A 127 -12.26 2.77 -22.02
CA ALA A 127 -11.95 2.21 -20.74
C ALA A 127 -10.52 2.61 -20.42
N VAL A 128 -10.34 3.42 -19.38
CA VAL A 128 -9.07 3.60 -18.68
C VAL A 128 -8.66 2.21 -18.19
N SER A 129 -8.00 1.47 -19.08
CA SER A 129 -7.19 0.33 -18.72
C SER A 129 -5.96 0.94 -18.08
N GLY A 130 -6.02 1.10 -16.75
CA GLY A 130 -4.83 1.38 -15.96
C GLY A 130 -3.88 0.22 -16.17
N THR A 131 -2.90 0.40 -17.06
CA THR A 131 -1.70 -0.44 -17.05
C THR A 131 -1.16 -0.45 -15.63
N PRO A 132 -0.87 -1.63 -15.02
CA PRO A 132 -0.16 -1.67 -13.76
C PRO A 132 1.14 -0.90 -14.01
N GLN A 133 1.32 0.21 -13.30
CA GLN A 133 2.54 0.99 -13.36
C GLN A 133 3.65 0.05 -12.88
N LEU A 134 4.39 -0.54 -13.83
CA LEU A 134 5.50 -1.44 -13.58
C LEU A 134 6.45 -0.66 -12.67
N ARG A 135 6.46 -0.99 -11.37
CA ARG A 135 7.29 -0.27 -10.40
C ARG A 135 8.72 -0.32 -10.90
N SER A 136 9.35 0.84 -11.05
CA SER A 136 10.77 0.86 -11.40
C SER A 136 11.53 0.11 -10.29
N PRO A 137 12.39 -0.85 -10.62
CA PRO A 137 13.13 -1.64 -9.64
C PRO A 137 13.98 -0.80 -8.68
N ASP A 138 14.27 0.47 -9.04
CA ASP A 138 15.03 1.42 -8.22
C ASP A 138 14.18 2.21 -7.21
N GLN A 139 12.88 1.94 -7.11
CA GLN A 139 12.01 2.73 -6.25
C GLN A 139 12.20 2.35 -4.78
N ARG A 140 12.85 3.25 -4.04
CA ARG A 140 13.14 3.08 -2.62
C ARG A 140 12.20 3.93 -1.77
N TYR A 141 11.69 3.33 -0.70
CA TYR A 141 10.74 3.97 0.21
C TYR A 141 11.23 3.94 1.65
N PRO A 142 11.24 5.07 2.36
CA PRO A 142 11.23 5.04 3.81
C PRO A 142 9.92 4.41 4.27
N LEU A 143 9.99 3.52 5.27
CA LEU A 143 8.84 2.70 5.66
C LEU A 143 8.82 2.41 7.14
N PHE A 144 7.63 2.16 7.66
CA PHE A 144 7.38 1.72 9.02
C PHE A 144 6.43 0.52 8.99
N VAL A 145 6.79 -0.53 9.73
CA VAL A 145 5.95 -1.70 9.95
C VAL A 145 5.49 -1.68 11.41
N THR A 146 4.18 -1.80 11.59
CA THR A 146 3.53 -1.79 12.91
C THR A 146 2.72 -3.05 13.11
N TRP A 147 2.99 -3.77 14.18
CA TRP A 147 2.16 -4.85 14.69
C TRP A 147 1.24 -4.32 15.79
N ASN A 148 -0.05 -4.62 15.67
CA ASN A 148 -1.04 -4.38 16.72
C ASN A 148 -1.70 -5.70 17.12
N THR A 149 -2.08 -5.85 18.38
CA THR A 149 -3.04 -6.88 18.79
C THR A 149 -4.46 -6.34 18.65
N LEU A 150 -5.39 -7.20 18.28
CA LEU A 150 -6.81 -6.94 18.19
C LEU A 150 -7.51 -7.63 19.37
N SER A 151 -8.18 -6.85 20.20
CA SER A 151 -9.04 -7.42 21.23
C SER A 151 -10.30 -8.04 20.61
N ARG A 152 -10.99 -8.90 21.37
CA ARG A 152 -12.31 -9.42 20.99
C ARG A 152 -13.36 -8.32 20.78
N SER A 153 -13.16 -7.14 21.37
CA SER A 153 -14.01 -5.96 21.19
C SER A 153 -13.61 -5.09 19.99
N GLY A 154 -12.61 -5.51 19.20
CA GLY A 154 -12.11 -4.77 18.04
C GLY A 154 -11.11 -3.66 18.37
N HIS A 155 -10.71 -3.51 19.63
CA HIS A 155 -9.75 -2.47 20.03
C HIS A 155 -8.32 -2.86 19.62
N LYS A 156 -7.61 -1.95 18.97
CA LYS A 156 -6.21 -2.14 18.55
C LYS A 156 -5.27 -1.72 19.68
N SER A 157 -4.28 -2.55 20.00
CA SER A 157 -3.21 -2.21 20.93
C SER A 157 -1.86 -2.39 20.25
N LEU A 158 -0.99 -1.39 20.34
CA LEU A 158 0.35 -1.45 19.77
C LEU A 158 1.14 -2.62 20.38
N ARG A 159 1.77 -3.43 19.53
CA ARG A 159 2.61 -4.57 19.92
C ARG A 159 4.05 -4.47 19.42
N GLY A 160 4.29 -3.67 18.38
CA GLY A 160 5.63 -3.36 17.89
C GLY A 160 5.55 -2.38 16.73
N CYS A 161 6.51 -1.46 16.61
CA CYS A 161 6.58 -0.51 15.51
C CYS A 161 8.01 -0.04 15.31
N ILE A 162 8.61 -0.47 14.19
CA ILE A 162 9.96 -0.08 13.79
C ILE A 162 9.94 0.29 12.30
N GLY A 163 10.78 1.25 11.95
CA GLY A 163 10.88 1.77 10.58
C GLY A 163 12.09 2.65 10.39
N THR A 164 12.21 3.21 9.20
CA THR A 164 13.32 4.09 8.81
C THR A 164 12.86 5.24 7.93
N PHE A 165 13.58 6.36 8.05
CA PHE A 165 13.45 7.52 7.17
C PHE A 165 14.37 7.44 5.94
N GLU A 166 15.22 6.41 5.85
CA GLU A 166 16.05 6.12 4.68
C GLU A 166 15.30 5.22 3.69
N GLY A 167 15.41 5.52 2.40
CA GLY A 167 14.77 4.73 1.35
C GLY A 167 15.28 3.28 1.33
N GLN A 168 14.37 2.33 1.52
CA GLN A 168 14.64 0.89 1.39
C GLN A 168 14.06 0.35 0.09
N GLU A 169 14.71 -0.66 -0.47
CA GLU A 169 14.07 -1.53 -1.46
C GLU A 169 12.84 -2.17 -0.81
N LEU A 170 11.69 -2.16 -1.49
CA LEU A 170 10.41 -2.46 -0.85
C LEU A 170 10.34 -3.89 -0.28
N ALA A 171 10.73 -4.91 -1.05
CA ALA A 171 10.66 -6.31 -0.60
C ALA A 171 11.62 -6.59 0.57
N ALA A 172 12.87 -6.18 0.45
CA ALA A 172 13.87 -6.33 1.51
C ALA A 172 13.50 -5.54 2.76
N GLY A 173 13.05 -4.30 2.59
CA GLY A 173 12.64 -3.41 3.68
C GLY A 173 11.41 -3.93 4.41
N LEU A 174 10.36 -4.36 3.72
CA LEU A 174 9.17 -4.93 4.35
C LEU A 174 9.52 -6.20 5.15
N LYS A 175 10.30 -7.13 4.58
CA LYS A 175 10.74 -8.35 5.29
C LYS A 175 11.53 -7.97 6.55
N SER A 176 12.57 -7.15 6.41
CA SER A 176 13.44 -6.78 7.53
C SER A 176 12.67 -6.06 8.65
N TYR A 177 11.91 -5.02 8.31
CA TYR A 177 11.21 -4.22 9.32
C TYR A 177 9.99 -4.94 9.91
N ALA A 178 9.38 -5.88 9.20
CA ALA A 178 8.35 -6.76 9.77
C ALA A 178 8.93 -7.64 10.89
N LEU A 179 10.09 -8.25 10.67
CA LEU A 179 10.74 -9.09 11.69
C LEU A 179 11.31 -8.25 12.84
N THR A 180 12.00 -7.15 12.53
CA THR A 180 12.55 -6.25 13.57
C THR A 180 11.45 -5.66 14.44
N SER A 181 10.31 -5.24 13.86
CA SER A 181 9.18 -4.76 14.66
C SER A 181 8.48 -5.86 15.46
N ALA A 182 8.58 -7.13 15.07
CA ALA A 182 8.01 -8.26 15.79
C ALA A 182 8.88 -8.75 16.95
N PHE A 183 10.20 -8.70 16.79
CA PHE A 183 11.15 -9.36 17.70
C PHE A 183 12.12 -8.43 18.42
N ASP A 184 12.48 -7.30 17.81
CA ASP A 184 13.57 -6.43 18.30
C ASP A 184 13.08 -5.06 18.82
N ASP A 185 11.78 -4.81 18.83
CA ASP A 185 11.23 -3.60 19.46
C ASP A 185 11.30 -3.72 20.98
N THR A 186 12.36 -3.14 21.57
CA THR A 186 12.69 -3.25 23.00
C THR A 186 11.62 -2.74 23.97
N ARG A 187 10.56 -2.09 23.48
CA ARG A 187 9.41 -1.66 24.29
C ARG A 187 8.43 -2.81 24.59
N PHE A 188 8.53 -3.91 23.86
CA PHE A 188 7.60 -5.03 23.92
C PHE A 188 8.37 -6.36 23.96
N GLU A 189 7.74 -7.41 24.50
CA GLU A 189 8.28 -8.76 24.37
C GLU A 189 8.12 -9.27 22.93
N PRO A 190 9.10 -10.03 22.40
CA PRO A 190 9.01 -10.67 21.09
C PRO A 190 7.65 -11.36 20.89
N ILE A 191 7.06 -11.20 19.71
CA ILE A 191 5.76 -11.78 19.40
C ILE A 191 5.88 -13.31 19.35
N PRO A 192 5.16 -14.09 20.18
CA PRO A 192 5.16 -15.54 20.06
C PRO A 192 4.21 -16.00 18.94
N LYS A 193 4.48 -17.18 18.35
CA LYS A 193 3.63 -17.78 17.30
C LYS A 193 2.15 -17.89 17.70
N SER A 194 1.88 -18.14 18.99
CA SER A 194 0.51 -18.23 19.53
C SER A 194 -0.29 -16.93 19.44
N LEU A 195 0.37 -15.78 19.28
CA LEU A 195 -0.28 -14.48 19.22
C LEU A 195 -0.71 -14.09 17.80
N LEU A 196 -0.21 -14.78 16.77
CA LEU A 196 -0.51 -14.53 15.36
C LEU A 196 -2.01 -14.34 15.07
N PRO A 197 -2.94 -15.19 15.56
CA PRO A 197 -4.37 -15.04 15.27
C PRO A 197 -5.01 -13.73 15.74
N SER A 198 -4.35 -13.02 16.66
CA SER A 198 -4.82 -11.74 17.20
C SER A 198 -4.13 -10.52 16.57
N LEU A 199 -3.24 -10.72 15.59
CA LEU A 199 -2.45 -9.62 15.04
C LEU A 199 -3.17 -8.85 13.93
N SER A 200 -2.79 -7.59 13.81
CA SER A 200 -2.96 -6.77 12.62
C SER A 200 -1.63 -6.12 12.26
N CYS A 201 -1.27 -6.20 10.98
CA CYS A 201 -0.15 -5.50 10.39
C CYS A 201 -0.64 -4.16 9.83
N SER A 202 0.06 -3.08 10.15
CA SER A 202 -0.13 -1.77 9.53
C SER A 202 1.20 -1.30 8.94
N LEU A 203 1.16 -0.90 7.68
CA LEU A 203 2.30 -0.40 6.93
C LEU A 203 2.13 1.09 6.66
N THR A 204 3.22 1.83 6.77
CA THR A 204 3.29 3.22 6.32
C THR A 204 4.49 3.40 5.40
N LEU A 205 4.23 3.59 4.10
CA LEU A 205 5.27 3.98 3.14
C LEU A 205 5.30 5.50 3.06
N LEU A 206 6.44 6.11 3.35
CA LEU A 206 6.60 7.55 3.25
C LEU A 206 6.87 7.95 1.80
N GLY A 207 6.08 8.88 1.28
CA GLY A 207 6.16 9.33 -0.09
C GLY A 207 5.81 10.81 -0.24
N SER A 208 5.80 11.28 -1.48
CA SER A 208 5.45 12.68 -1.82
C SER A 208 6.32 13.70 -1.08
N PHE A 209 7.64 13.48 -1.06
CA PHE A 209 8.59 14.42 -0.47
C PHE A 209 8.66 15.69 -1.32
N GLU A 210 8.07 16.77 -0.83
CA GLU A 210 8.00 18.05 -1.50
C GLU A 210 8.75 19.12 -0.68
N PRO A 211 9.69 19.86 -1.29
CA PRO A 211 10.26 21.03 -0.66
C PRO A 211 9.16 22.06 -0.35
N CYS A 212 9.13 22.53 0.88
CA CYS A 212 8.23 23.58 1.31
C CYS A 212 8.76 24.95 0.87
N THR A 213 7.87 25.87 0.54
CA THR A 213 8.21 27.27 0.22
C THR A 213 8.71 28.05 1.44
N ASN A 214 8.23 27.69 2.64
CA ASN A 214 8.63 28.28 3.91
C ASN A 214 8.42 27.28 5.07
N ALA A 215 8.82 27.64 6.29
CA ALA A 215 8.74 26.77 7.47
C ALA A 215 7.31 26.32 7.85
N MET A 216 6.27 27.01 7.36
CA MET A 216 4.86 26.77 7.68
C MET A 216 4.06 26.15 6.53
N ASP A 217 4.68 25.90 5.39
CA ASP A 217 4.07 25.36 4.17
C ASP A 217 3.85 23.84 4.24
N TRP A 218 3.06 23.42 5.22
CA TRP A 218 2.63 22.04 5.46
C TRP A 218 1.30 22.06 6.23
N SER A 219 0.64 20.92 6.46
CA SER A 219 -0.70 20.87 7.09
C SER A 219 -0.66 19.89 8.27
N LEU A 220 -1.13 20.33 9.43
CA LEU A 220 -1.21 19.51 10.64
C LEU A 220 -2.12 18.31 10.40
N GLY A 221 -1.69 17.12 10.86
CA GLY A 221 -2.45 15.87 10.71
C GLY A 221 -2.46 15.28 9.29
N THR A 222 -1.97 16.02 8.30
CA THR A 222 -1.87 15.54 6.91
C THR A 222 -0.42 15.26 6.52
N HIS A 223 0.49 16.18 6.85
CA HIS A 223 1.87 16.13 6.40
C HIS A 223 2.82 15.78 7.54
N GLY A 224 3.72 14.84 7.27
CA GLY A 224 4.96 14.72 8.02
C GLY A 224 5.91 15.84 7.62
N LEU A 225 6.84 16.18 8.52
CA LEU A 225 7.75 17.30 8.32
C LEU A 225 9.18 16.87 8.61
N ARG A 226 10.06 17.08 7.64
CA ARG A 226 11.51 16.92 7.76
C ARG A 226 12.17 18.29 7.67
N ILE A 227 13.03 18.60 8.63
CA ILE A 227 13.81 19.84 8.64
C ILE A 227 15.30 19.55 8.45
N SER A 228 16.00 20.50 7.85
CA SER A 228 17.46 20.52 7.77
C SER A 228 17.94 21.96 7.85
N PHE A 229 18.99 22.22 8.60
CA PHE A 229 19.58 23.57 8.72
C PHE A 229 21.04 23.51 9.15
N ILE A 230 21.73 24.64 9.06
CA ILE A 230 23.11 24.79 9.50
C ILE A 230 23.16 25.80 10.66
N HIS A 231 23.84 25.41 11.74
CA HIS A 231 24.13 26.30 12.86
C HIS A 231 25.57 26.11 13.32
N ARG A 232 26.33 27.21 13.45
CA ARG A 232 27.75 27.17 13.86
C ARG A 232 28.61 26.18 13.06
N GLY A 233 28.40 26.11 11.74
CA GLY A 233 29.13 25.22 10.83
C GLY A 233 28.76 23.74 10.92
N ARG A 234 27.76 23.36 11.73
CA ARG A 234 27.25 21.99 11.84
C ARG A 234 25.87 21.87 11.17
N ARG A 235 25.63 20.75 10.50
CA ARG A 235 24.32 20.42 9.91
C ARG A 235 23.45 19.71 10.94
N TYR A 236 22.21 20.14 11.03
CA TYR A 236 21.17 19.59 11.89
C TYR A 236 20.02 19.09 11.03
N GLY A 237 19.34 18.05 11.48
CA GLY A 237 18.13 17.55 10.82
C GLY A 237 17.30 16.68 11.74
N ALA A 238 15.98 16.74 11.56
CA ALA A 238 15.02 15.93 12.30
C ALA A 238 13.75 15.75 11.46
N THR A 239 12.96 14.74 11.83
CA THR A 239 11.72 14.38 11.13
C THR A 239 10.61 14.05 12.12
N TYR A 240 9.39 14.47 11.82
CA TYR A 240 8.16 14.05 12.50
C TYR A 240 7.15 13.45 11.52
N LEU A 241 6.50 12.37 11.96
CA LEU A 241 5.35 11.77 11.27
C LEU A 241 4.14 12.71 11.32
N PRO A 242 3.17 12.56 10.39
CA PRO A 242 1.99 13.43 10.31
C PRO A 242 1.19 13.57 11.62
N ASP A 243 1.15 12.50 12.40
CA ASP A 243 0.28 12.39 13.57
C ASP A 243 0.90 13.06 14.83
N VAL A 244 2.23 13.21 14.89
CA VAL A 244 2.96 13.65 16.10
C VAL A 244 2.51 15.02 16.61
N ALA A 245 2.38 16.00 15.71
CA ALA A 245 2.01 17.36 16.12
C ALA A 245 0.56 17.42 16.64
N VAL A 246 -0.33 16.61 16.05
CA VAL A 246 -1.75 16.55 16.45
C VAL A 246 -1.90 15.87 17.80
N GLU A 247 -1.23 14.73 18.01
CA GLU A 247 -1.27 14.00 19.29
C GLU A 247 -0.74 14.82 20.46
N GLN A 248 0.24 15.69 20.22
CA GLN A 248 0.81 16.57 21.24
C GLN A 248 0.03 17.88 21.42
N GLY A 249 -0.98 18.14 20.59
CA GLY A 249 -1.72 19.41 20.58
C GLY A 249 -0.85 20.62 20.20
N TRP A 250 0.21 20.41 19.42
CA TRP A 250 1.12 21.48 19.00
C TRP A 250 0.60 22.25 17.79
N THR A 251 0.80 23.57 17.81
CA THR A 251 0.73 24.42 16.61
C THR A 251 1.88 24.09 15.65
N LYS A 252 1.81 24.58 14.40
CA LYS A 252 2.90 24.38 13.42
C LYS A 252 4.20 24.99 13.91
N GLU A 253 4.14 26.17 14.50
CA GLU A 253 5.28 26.88 15.08
C GLU A 253 5.96 26.05 16.18
N GLU A 254 5.17 25.54 17.12
CA GLU A 254 5.66 24.70 18.22
C GLU A 254 6.26 23.40 17.69
N ALA A 255 5.64 22.79 16.68
CA ALA A 255 6.15 21.58 16.04
C ALA A 255 7.50 21.81 15.36
N VAL A 256 7.67 22.92 14.63
CA VAL A 256 8.96 23.27 13.99
C VAL A 256 10.03 23.55 15.03
N GLU A 257 9.73 24.32 16.08
CA GLU A 257 10.68 24.59 17.16
C GLU A 257 11.06 23.29 17.90
N SER A 258 10.08 22.44 18.17
CA SER A 258 10.29 21.11 18.74
C SER A 258 11.20 20.23 17.86
N LEU A 259 11.00 20.25 16.53
CA LEU A 259 11.88 19.56 15.58
C LEU A 259 13.31 20.09 15.63
N MET A 260 13.50 21.41 15.71
CA MET A 260 14.84 21.98 15.86
C MET A 260 15.51 21.46 17.13
N ARG A 261 14.80 21.44 18.27
CA ARG A 261 15.32 20.88 19.52
C ARG A 261 15.62 19.38 19.39
N LYS A 262 14.74 18.61 18.75
CA LYS A 262 14.95 17.18 18.45
C LYS A 262 16.18 16.94 17.57
N ALA A 263 16.49 17.85 16.65
CA ALA A 263 17.70 17.81 15.84
C ALA A 263 18.98 18.06 16.67
N GLY A 264 18.86 18.47 17.94
CA GLY A 264 19.97 18.79 18.83
C GLY A 264 20.31 20.28 18.89
N TRP A 265 19.42 21.16 18.44
CA TRP A 265 19.59 22.61 18.59
C TRP A 265 19.12 23.08 19.97
N ASP A 266 20.01 23.76 20.69
CA ASP A 266 19.83 24.22 22.07
C ASP A 266 19.20 25.63 22.17
N GLY A 267 18.86 26.24 21.04
CA GLY A 267 18.33 27.59 20.96
C GLY A 267 19.42 28.65 20.75
N GLY A 268 19.13 29.68 19.96
CA GLY A 268 20.07 30.78 19.71
C GLY A 268 20.25 31.64 20.96
N GLY A 269 21.24 31.32 21.80
CA GLY A 269 21.78 32.19 22.87
C GLY A 269 20.81 32.63 23.99
N GLY A 270 19.52 32.32 23.90
CA GLY A 270 18.49 32.64 24.88
C GLY A 270 18.07 31.39 25.63
N SER A 271 18.92 30.91 26.55
CA SER A 271 18.59 29.82 27.48
C SER A 271 17.17 29.95 28.02
N THR A 272 16.50 28.82 28.19
CA THR A 272 15.26 28.62 28.96
C THR A 272 15.25 29.35 30.31
N ALA A 273 16.43 29.63 30.89
CA ALA A 273 16.59 30.48 32.06
C ALA A 273 16.03 31.91 31.88
N ARG A 274 16.10 32.50 30.67
CA ARG A 274 15.50 33.82 30.39
C ARG A 274 13.98 33.79 30.25
N ARG A 275 13.38 32.66 29.87
CA ARG A 275 11.92 32.51 29.78
C ARG A 275 11.29 32.37 31.18
N LEU A 276 11.99 31.76 32.14
CA LEU A 276 11.53 31.65 33.53
C LEU A 276 11.69 32.96 34.34
N LEU A 277 12.64 33.82 33.95
CA LEU A 277 12.82 35.14 34.57
C LEU A 277 11.92 36.24 33.98
N ARG A 278 11.26 35.99 32.84
CA ARG A 278 10.32 36.91 32.22
C ARG A 278 8.90 36.37 32.45
N GLY A 279 8.35 36.74 33.60
CA GLY A 279 7.01 36.36 34.03
C GLY A 279 5.97 36.53 32.90
N ALA A 280 4.96 35.66 32.95
CA ALA A 280 3.81 35.62 32.06
C ALA A 280 3.23 37.03 31.82
N ALA A 281 3.61 37.65 30.70
CA ALA A 281 3.03 38.89 30.23
C ALA A 281 3.29 39.07 28.73
N GLY A 282 2.20 39.12 27.97
CA GLY A 282 2.09 40.00 26.80
C GLY A 282 2.80 39.56 25.52
N GLY A 283 2.01 39.36 24.47
CA GLY A 283 2.47 39.13 23.11
C GLY A 283 3.53 40.13 22.66
N ASN A 284 4.59 39.61 22.05
CA ASN A 284 5.53 40.41 21.29
C ASN A 284 5.61 39.81 19.88
N SER A 285 4.81 40.36 18.97
CA SER A 285 4.76 40.07 17.53
C SER A 285 6.02 40.53 16.76
N GLY A 286 7.14 40.73 17.45
CA GLY A 286 8.44 41.13 16.91
C GLY A 286 9.61 40.23 17.31
N ALA A 287 9.36 39.06 17.92
CA ALA A 287 10.40 38.06 18.14
C ALA A 287 10.68 37.32 16.82
N THR A 288 11.91 37.41 16.31
CA THR A 288 12.36 36.62 15.15
C THR A 288 12.13 35.15 15.42
N LYS A 289 11.60 34.44 14.42
CA LYS A 289 11.25 33.03 14.61
C LYS A 289 12.54 32.22 14.81
N PRO A 290 12.49 31.09 15.53
CA PRO A 290 13.68 30.26 15.80
C PRO A 290 14.47 29.87 14.54
N TRP A 291 13.78 29.52 13.46
CA TRP A 291 14.38 29.15 12.18
C TRP A 291 14.99 30.33 11.40
N ASP A 292 14.66 31.58 11.74
CA ASP A 292 15.30 32.76 11.14
C ASP A 292 16.72 32.99 11.70
N GLN A 293 17.08 32.30 12.79
CA GLN A 293 18.37 32.43 13.48
C GLN A 293 19.43 31.44 12.97
N VAL A 294 19.06 30.56 12.04
CA VAL A 294 19.93 29.52 11.49
C VAL A 294 20.04 29.70 9.98
N SER A 295 21.15 29.23 9.40
CA SER A 295 21.36 29.33 7.96
C SER A 295 20.86 28.08 7.23
N ASP A 296 20.49 28.24 5.95
CA ASP A 296 20.04 27.15 5.08
C ASP A 296 18.90 26.32 5.69
N PHE A 297 17.94 26.99 6.35
CA PHE A 297 16.77 26.31 6.90
C PHE A 297 15.86 25.82 5.79
N ARG A 298 15.72 24.50 5.69
CA ARG A 298 14.90 23.82 4.69
C ARG A 298 13.87 22.95 5.39
N THR A 299 12.67 23.00 4.85
CA THR A 299 11.57 22.13 5.23
C THR A 299 11.14 21.31 4.02
N VAL A 300 10.90 20.03 4.27
CA VAL A 300 10.34 19.09 3.29
C VAL A 300 9.11 18.47 3.94
N ARG A 301 7.96 18.64 3.30
CA ARG A 301 6.73 17.95 3.69
C ARG A 301 6.64 16.62 2.96
N TYR A 302 5.97 15.66 3.58
CA TYR A 302 5.72 14.36 2.96
C TYR A 302 4.42 13.76 3.51
N GLN A 303 3.91 12.73 2.84
CA GLN A 303 2.72 12.00 3.24
C GLN A 303 3.06 10.53 3.52
N GLY A 304 2.30 9.90 4.41
CA GLY A 304 2.37 8.46 4.64
C GLY A 304 1.24 7.77 3.89
N LEU A 305 1.57 6.90 2.95
CA LEU A 305 0.61 5.96 2.36
C LEU A 305 0.45 4.80 3.35
N LYS A 306 -0.73 4.68 3.94
CA LYS A 306 -1.05 3.70 4.97
C LYS A 306 -1.84 2.54 4.36
N ALA A 307 -1.48 1.31 4.73
CA ALA A 307 -2.27 0.11 4.48
C ALA A 307 -2.30 -0.74 5.76
N SER A 308 -3.34 -1.54 5.94
CA SER A 308 -3.40 -2.46 7.07
C SER A 308 -4.17 -3.71 6.72
N ALA A 309 -3.81 -4.82 7.34
CA ALA A 309 -4.53 -6.08 7.29
C ALA A 309 -4.53 -6.74 8.67
N SER A 310 -5.59 -7.48 8.98
CA SER A 310 -5.64 -8.41 10.10
C SER A 310 -5.11 -9.77 9.70
N TYR A 311 -4.73 -10.57 10.69
CA TYR A 311 -4.35 -11.97 10.46
C TYR A 311 -5.51 -12.77 9.86
N ALA A 312 -6.76 -12.48 10.25
CA ALA A 312 -7.94 -13.15 9.72
C ALA A 312 -8.10 -12.93 8.20
N GLU A 313 -7.96 -11.68 7.73
CA GLU A 313 -8.00 -11.34 6.30
C GLU A 313 -6.89 -12.04 5.52
N TRP A 314 -5.67 -12.04 6.08
CA TRP A 314 -4.54 -12.77 5.49
C TRP A 314 -4.77 -14.28 5.47
N GLN A 315 -5.35 -14.85 6.53
CA GLN A 315 -5.62 -16.29 6.62
C GLN A 315 -6.69 -16.74 5.62
N GLU A 316 -7.76 -15.95 5.45
CA GLU A 316 -8.79 -16.18 4.43
C GLU A 316 -8.17 -16.18 3.03
N TRP A 317 -7.36 -15.16 2.72
CA TRP A 317 -6.63 -15.10 1.47
C TRP A 317 -5.70 -16.31 1.27
N ARG A 318 -4.94 -16.70 2.30
CA ARG A 318 -4.02 -17.84 2.23
C ARG A 318 -4.77 -19.15 2.01
N GLN A 319 -5.94 -19.34 2.61
CA GLN A 319 -6.80 -20.50 2.37
C GLN A 319 -7.31 -20.54 0.93
N TRP A 320 -7.68 -19.38 0.37
CA TRP A 320 -8.02 -19.29 -1.04
C TRP A 320 -6.82 -19.67 -1.93
N VAL A 321 -5.60 -19.21 -1.62
CA VAL A 321 -4.40 -19.59 -2.38
C VAL A 321 -4.21 -21.10 -2.34
N LEU A 322 -4.33 -21.73 -1.17
CA LEU A 322 -4.21 -23.18 -1.01
C LEU A 322 -5.32 -23.98 -1.72
N SER A 323 -6.44 -23.34 -2.09
CA SER A 323 -7.48 -23.99 -2.89
C SER A 323 -7.16 -24.05 -4.40
N LEU A 324 -6.14 -23.31 -4.85
CA LEU A 324 -5.67 -23.35 -6.23
C LEU A 324 -4.82 -24.61 -6.47
N ASP A 325 -4.89 -25.17 -7.68
CA ASP A 325 -4.19 -26.41 -8.03
C ASP A 325 -2.66 -26.34 -7.76
N ASP A 326 -2.05 -25.17 -7.98
CA ASP A 326 -0.60 -24.94 -7.82
C ASP A 326 -0.30 -24.06 -6.57
N GLY A 327 -1.26 -23.90 -5.66
CA GLY A 327 -1.19 -22.90 -4.57
C GLY A 327 -0.15 -23.19 -3.48
N GLU A 328 0.04 -24.46 -3.13
CA GLU A 328 1.01 -24.90 -2.12
C GLU A 328 2.45 -24.66 -2.59
N GLU A 329 2.75 -25.03 -3.85
CA GLU A 329 4.06 -24.83 -4.48
C GLU A 329 4.45 -23.34 -4.55
N ILE A 330 3.49 -22.45 -4.82
CA ILE A 330 3.73 -21.01 -4.86
C ILE A 330 4.04 -20.44 -3.47
N LEU A 331 3.37 -20.92 -2.42
CA LEU A 331 3.59 -20.44 -1.05
C LEU A 331 4.89 -20.97 -0.44
N GLU A 332 5.29 -22.19 -0.78
CA GLU A 332 6.54 -22.80 -0.31
C GLU A 332 7.76 -22.28 -1.09
N GLY A 333 7.54 -21.68 -2.26
CA GLY A 333 8.58 -21.17 -3.13
C GLY A 333 9.14 -22.32 -3.97
N ALA A 334 8.95 -22.25 -5.29
CA ALA A 334 9.62 -23.15 -6.20
C ALA A 334 11.14 -22.96 -6.07
N ASP A 335 11.84 -24.02 -5.65
CA ASP A 335 13.31 -24.13 -5.60
C ASP A 335 13.98 -23.82 -6.96
#